data_AF-A0A2T1HNZ1-F1
#
_entry.id   AF-A0A2T1HNZ1-F1
#
_cell.length_a   1.000
_cell.length_b   1.000
_cell.length_c   1.000
_cell.angle_alpha   90.00
_cell.angle_beta   90.00
_cell.angle_gamma   90.00
#
_symmetry.space_group_name_H-M   'P 1'
#
loop_
_entity.id
_entity.type
_entity.pdbx_description
1 polymer ?
#
loop_
_entity_poly.entity_id
_entity_poly.type
_entity_poly.pdbx_seq_one_letter_code
_entity_poly.pdbx_strand_id
1 'polypeptide(L)'
;MAVSSLAAKTTPRALNRAEPQHVDALLRLADYEQSQRRFAGAIGLYRVALGLEPGNLHAAARLARALFCAERWDEAWPAYHAARFRLMPDPPRVTGRDAEGRPRDLPCWTGGPAPRRLLVLCEQGLGDTIQFVRFLPALAERGVEITLAAPARLHALLRSVPCRMTLLEAASGAVRAVDGWTNLLDLPHALRMPPSGYPARRSYISPDPARLAAWSERLGEGRLVGIQWRGNPAAPGDAARSAALADFAPLADLPGVRLVCLQKDATPEELNACPFRDRILHLGPDFDAGPDAFLDAAAVLFLLERTVTVDTAVVHLAGALGRPADLVLAPEADWRWLDRQEETVWYPSVRLRRRRVGEPWSAAVARAARDLGAPDLAGAVAESAPPLAPTSVGDLVDRLSILALKATRMRSPAKRANVAAERAALEAARASLALNDADFAPLEEALQQVNATLWDVEDALRACEARGDFGPEFVRLARMVYVTNDRRAALKREINLRAGSALVEEKSYG
;
A
#
# COMPACT_ATOMS: atom_id res chain seq x y z
N MET A 1 22.97 42.43 19.70
CA MET A 1 23.25 43.72 19.02
C MET A 1 23.28 43.44 17.53
N ALA A 2 22.10 43.45 16.88
CA ALA A 2 21.62 44.48 15.93
C ALA A 2 22.55 44.55 14.69
N VAL A 3 22.12 44.25 13.46
CA VAL A 3 21.11 44.92 12.61
C VAL A 3 20.69 43.91 11.50
N SER A 4 19.43 43.49 11.34
CA SER A 4 18.31 44.05 10.55
C SER A 4 18.55 44.23 9.02
N SER A 5 17.57 43.75 8.25
CA SER A 5 17.10 44.25 6.94
C SER A 5 17.99 44.02 5.69
N LEU A 6 17.54 43.12 4.80
CA LEU A 6 17.12 43.55 3.45
C LEU A 6 16.22 42.49 2.79
N ALA A 7 14.91 42.65 2.95
CA ALA A 7 13.94 42.18 1.96
C ALA A 7 13.84 43.27 0.90
N ALA A 8 14.40 43.05 -0.29
CA ALA A 8 14.20 43.93 -1.43
C ALA A 8 14.32 43.16 -2.76
N LYS A 9 13.15 42.89 -3.35
CA LYS A 9 12.84 42.86 -4.79
C LYS A 9 13.93 42.31 -5.73
N THR A 10 13.83 41.03 -6.07
CA THR A 10 14.41 40.50 -7.32
C THR A 10 13.30 40.14 -8.31
N THR A 11 13.06 41.05 -9.24
CA THR A 11 12.31 40.82 -10.49
C THR A 11 13.04 39.77 -11.35
N PRO A 12 12.32 38.88 -12.06
CA PRO A 12 12.95 37.86 -12.90
C PRO A 12 13.39 38.49 -14.22
N ARG A 13 14.68 38.81 -14.35
CA ARG A 13 15.26 39.15 -15.66
C ARG A 13 16.67 38.58 -15.81
N ALA A 14 16.82 37.84 -16.91
CA ALA A 14 18.05 37.35 -17.51
C ALA A 14 18.79 36.23 -16.76
N LEU A 15 18.24 35.01 -16.81
CA LEU A 15 19.00 33.77 -16.66
C LEU A 15 19.90 33.60 -17.89
N ASN A 16 21.16 34.00 -17.79
CA ASN A 16 22.18 33.74 -18.80
C ASN A 16 23.34 32.95 -18.17
N ARG A 17 23.54 31.73 -18.70
CA ARG A 17 24.68 30.80 -18.58
C ARG A 17 25.36 30.60 -17.20
N ALA A 18 24.98 29.48 -16.58
CA ALA A 18 25.77 28.53 -15.78
C ALA A 18 26.86 29.09 -14.85
N GLU A 19 26.46 29.39 -13.62
CA GLU A 19 27.36 29.26 -12.45
C GLU A 19 26.86 28.08 -11.60
N PRO A 20 27.74 27.21 -11.08
CA PRO A 20 27.37 26.10 -10.17
C PRO A 20 26.54 26.57 -8.96
N GLN A 21 26.74 27.82 -8.51
CA GLN A 21 26.01 28.43 -7.42
C GLN A 21 24.49 28.57 -7.69
N HIS A 22 24.09 28.62 -8.96
CA HIS A 22 22.68 28.70 -9.34
C HIS A 22 21.94 27.37 -9.20
N VAL A 23 22.57 26.24 -9.52
CA VAL A 23 21.94 24.91 -9.38
C VAL A 23 21.76 24.57 -7.91
N ASP A 24 22.76 24.82 -7.07
CA ASP A 24 22.64 24.60 -5.62
C ASP A 24 21.54 25.44 -4.98
N ALA A 25 21.40 26.71 -5.39
CA ALA A 25 20.31 27.57 -4.93
C ALA A 25 18.93 27.04 -5.35
N LEU A 26 18.80 26.56 -6.60
CA LEU A 26 17.58 25.92 -7.10
C LEU A 26 17.26 24.63 -6.33
N LEU A 27 18.25 23.80 -6.03
CA LEU A 27 18.06 22.57 -5.26
C LEU A 27 17.62 22.85 -3.83
N ARG A 28 18.20 23.85 -3.16
CA ARG A 28 17.77 24.28 -1.82
C ARG A 28 16.34 24.80 -1.82
N LEU A 29 15.96 25.59 -2.83
CA LEU A 29 14.58 26.06 -2.97
C LEU A 29 13.63 24.90 -3.26
N ALA A 30 14.02 23.96 -4.12
CA ALA A 30 13.22 22.78 -4.43
C ALA A 30 13.04 21.87 -3.21
N ASP A 31 14.08 21.69 -2.39
CA ASP A 31 14.01 20.98 -1.11
C ASP A 31 13.10 21.70 -0.12
N TYR A 32 13.15 23.04 -0.10
CA TYR A 32 12.21 23.83 0.71
C TYR A 32 10.77 23.64 0.24
N GLU A 33 10.46 23.77 -1.06
CA GLU A 33 9.13 23.51 -1.61
C GLU A 33 8.66 22.09 -1.28
N GLN A 34 9.55 21.09 -1.40
CA GLN A 34 9.29 19.69 -1.04
C GLN A 34 8.92 19.56 0.45
N SER A 35 9.69 20.19 1.35
CA SER A 35 9.42 20.17 2.81
C SER A 35 8.08 20.82 3.17
N GLN A 36 7.64 21.79 2.37
CA GLN A 36 6.36 22.47 2.52
C GLN A 36 5.21 21.74 1.78
N ARG A 37 5.44 20.51 1.30
CA ARG A 37 4.46 19.70 0.55
C ARG A 37 3.96 20.37 -0.75
N ARG A 38 4.69 21.35 -1.27
CA ARG A 38 4.40 22.07 -2.52
C ARG A 38 5.05 21.35 -3.71
N PHE A 39 4.63 20.09 -3.91
CA PHE A 39 5.33 19.16 -4.82
C PHE A 39 5.39 19.64 -6.27
N ALA A 40 4.36 20.32 -6.77
CA ALA A 40 4.37 20.86 -8.14
C ALA A 40 5.51 21.88 -8.34
N GLY A 41 5.72 22.76 -7.35
CA GLY A 41 6.82 23.73 -7.35
C GLY A 41 8.18 23.03 -7.27
N ALA A 42 8.32 22.08 -6.35
CA ALA A 42 9.54 21.27 -6.22
C ALA A 42 9.90 20.53 -7.52
N ILE A 43 8.93 19.85 -8.14
CA ILE A 43 9.10 19.15 -9.43
C ILE A 43 9.57 20.12 -10.52
N GLY A 44 8.95 21.30 -10.62
CA GLY A 44 9.34 22.33 -11.58
C GLY A 44 10.80 22.76 -11.40
N LEU A 45 11.20 23.03 -10.16
CA LEU A 45 12.56 23.45 -9.84
C LEU A 45 13.59 22.34 -10.08
N TYR A 46 13.31 21.08 -9.74
CA TYR A 46 14.21 19.96 -10.07
C TYR A 46 14.37 19.75 -11.58
N ARG A 47 13.30 19.96 -12.36
CA ARG A 47 13.37 19.90 -13.83
C ARG A 47 14.22 21.01 -14.40
N VAL A 48 14.12 22.23 -13.86
CA VAL A 48 15.00 23.34 -14.26
C VAL A 48 16.45 23.02 -13.90
N ALA A 49 16.72 22.53 -12.69
CA ALA A 49 18.05 22.12 -12.27
C ALA A 49 18.65 21.05 -13.21
N LEU A 50 17.87 20.02 -13.59
CA LEU A 50 18.28 19.00 -14.56
C LEU A 50 18.42 19.53 -15.99
N GLY A 51 17.68 20.57 -16.37
CA GLY A 51 17.85 21.24 -17.65
C GLY A 51 19.18 22.00 -17.74
N LEU A 52 19.64 22.55 -16.61
CA LEU A 52 20.94 23.21 -16.50
C LEU A 52 22.09 22.21 -16.36
N GLU A 53 21.88 21.15 -15.57
CA GLU A 53 22.87 20.10 -15.32
C GLU A 53 22.24 18.69 -15.46
N PRO A 54 22.14 18.15 -16.68
CA PRO A 54 21.50 16.86 -16.95
C PRO A 54 22.12 15.64 -16.24
N GLY A 55 23.39 15.78 -15.81
CA GLY A 55 24.14 14.78 -15.08
C GLY A 55 23.93 14.81 -13.55
N ASN A 56 23.19 15.79 -13.02
CA ASN A 56 23.06 15.95 -11.57
C ASN A 56 22.18 14.85 -10.96
N LEU A 57 22.82 13.82 -10.40
CA LEU A 57 22.15 12.65 -9.83
C LEU A 57 21.34 12.99 -8.58
N HIS A 58 21.76 14.01 -7.83
CA HIS A 58 21.08 14.49 -6.64
C HIS A 58 19.72 15.11 -7.01
N ALA A 59 19.68 15.90 -8.07
CA ALA A 59 18.47 16.46 -8.66
C ALA A 59 17.57 15.36 -9.24
N ALA A 60 18.14 14.37 -9.93
CA ALA A 60 17.38 13.26 -10.51
C ALA A 60 16.70 12.39 -9.44
N ALA A 61 17.42 12.01 -8.39
CA ALA A 61 16.86 11.24 -7.27
C ALA A 61 15.76 12.03 -6.53
N ARG A 62 15.96 13.33 -6.33
CA ARG A 62 14.94 14.21 -5.72
C ARG A 62 13.72 14.43 -6.59
N LEU A 63 13.88 14.55 -7.90
CA LEU A 63 12.77 14.62 -8.85
C LEU A 63 11.92 13.35 -8.74
N ALA A 64 12.54 12.18 -8.75
CA ALA A 64 11.83 10.91 -8.57
C ALA A 64 11.05 10.88 -7.25
N ARG A 65 11.69 11.27 -6.13
CA ARG A 65 11.02 11.39 -4.82
C ARG A 65 9.83 12.35 -4.87
N ALA A 66 10.00 13.53 -5.44
CA ALA A 66 8.95 14.54 -5.54
C ALA A 66 7.76 14.06 -6.38
N LEU A 67 8.04 13.33 -7.48
CA LEU A 67 7.01 12.72 -8.33
C LEU A 67 6.23 11.62 -7.58
N PHE A 68 6.91 10.79 -6.78
CA PHE A 68 6.24 9.80 -5.92
C PHE A 68 5.35 10.49 -4.88
N CYS A 69 5.87 11.50 -4.16
CA CYS A 69 5.09 12.26 -3.18
C CYS A 69 3.89 12.98 -3.80
N ALA A 70 3.99 13.40 -5.06
CA ALA A 70 2.89 13.97 -5.85
C ALA A 70 1.97 12.91 -6.47
N GLU A 71 2.23 11.62 -6.23
CA GLU A 71 1.49 10.48 -6.78
C GLU A 71 1.42 10.48 -8.32
N ARG A 72 2.43 11.06 -8.99
CA ARG A 72 2.60 11.05 -10.45
C ARG A 72 3.33 9.80 -10.90
N TRP A 73 2.74 8.64 -10.65
CA TRP A 73 3.38 7.32 -10.78
C TRP A 73 4.00 7.06 -12.15
N ASP A 74 3.30 7.42 -13.24
CA ASP A 74 3.77 7.20 -14.61
C ASP A 74 5.05 7.97 -14.94
N GLU A 75 5.30 9.08 -14.25
CA GLU A 75 6.54 9.86 -14.38
C GLU A 75 7.57 9.49 -13.31
N ALA A 76 7.11 9.09 -12.12
CA ALA A 76 7.97 8.75 -10.99
C ALA A 76 8.82 7.50 -11.26
N TRP A 77 8.22 6.44 -11.81
CA TRP A 77 8.94 5.19 -12.08
C TRP A 77 10.06 5.34 -13.11
N PRO A 78 9.84 5.96 -14.29
CA PRO A 78 10.93 6.24 -15.23
C PRO A 78 12.03 7.12 -14.63
N ALA A 79 11.66 8.16 -13.86
CA ALA A 79 12.63 9.03 -13.19
C ALA A 79 13.47 8.26 -12.17
N TYR A 80 12.83 7.38 -11.38
CA TYR A 80 13.51 6.54 -10.41
C TYR A 80 14.44 5.52 -11.07
N HIS A 81 13.96 4.83 -12.11
CA HIS A 81 14.76 3.90 -12.90
C HIS A 81 16.01 4.58 -13.48
N ALA A 82 15.85 5.76 -14.07
CA ALA A 82 16.96 6.53 -14.64
C ALA A 82 17.96 6.99 -13.56
N ALA A 83 17.49 7.37 -12.38
CA ALA A 83 18.35 7.84 -11.29
C ALA A 83 19.11 6.69 -10.61
N ARG A 84 18.44 5.57 -10.31
CA ARG A 84 19.01 4.49 -9.48
C ARG A 84 20.20 3.76 -10.14
N PHE A 85 20.16 3.59 -11.47
CA PHE A 85 21.22 2.88 -12.19
C PHE A 85 22.39 3.77 -12.60
N ARG A 86 22.20 5.09 -12.65
CA ARG A 86 23.33 6.03 -12.88
C ARG A 86 24.30 6.09 -11.69
N LEU A 87 23.88 5.62 -10.52
CA LEU A 87 24.71 5.49 -9.32
C LEU A 87 25.44 4.13 -9.26
N MET A 88 25.15 3.20 -10.16
CA MET A 88 25.78 1.89 -10.19
C MET A 88 26.97 1.89 -11.18
N PRO A 89 28.16 1.45 -10.76
CA PRO A 89 29.30 1.29 -11.66
C PRO A 89 28.97 0.37 -12.84
N ASP A 90 28.28 -0.74 -12.55
CA ASP A 90 27.84 -1.73 -13.53
C ASP A 90 26.32 -1.93 -13.39
N PRO A 91 25.50 -1.24 -14.21
CA PRO A 91 24.07 -1.52 -14.24
C PRO A 91 23.82 -2.95 -14.74
N PRO A 92 22.73 -3.59 -14.28
CA PRO A 92 22.45 -4.98 -14.66
C PRO A 92 22.35 -5.10 -16.18
N ARG A 93 23.10 -6.05 -16.73
CA ARG A 93 23.03 -6.47 -18.12
C ARG A 93 22.97 -7.98 -18.16
N VAL A 94 22.00 -8.52 -18.90
CA VAL A 94 21.88 -9.97 -19.10
C VAL A 94 22.27 -10.28 -20.54
N THR A 95 23.37 -11.00 -20.69
CA THR A 95 23.86 -11.48 -21.98
C THR A 95 23.53 -12.97 -22.12
N GLY A 96 22.97 -13.35 -23.27
CA GLY A 96 22.76 -14.73 -23.68
C GLY A 96 23.74 -15.14 -24.78
N ARG A 97 23.51 -16.34 -25.33
CA ARG A 97 24.17 -16.80 -26.56
C ARG A 97 23.11 -17.15 -27.61
N ASP A 98 23.37 -16.84 -28.87
CA ASP A 98 22.53 -17.29 -29.99
C ASP A 98 22.77 -18.76 -30.35
N ALA A 99 22.08 -19.26 -31.38
CA ALA A 99 22.20 -20.66 -31.83
C ALA A 99 23.62 -21.01 -32.31
N GLU A 100 24.41 -20.02 -32.71
CA GLU A 100 25.80 -20.13 -33.14
C GLU A 100 26.80 -19.92 -31.98
N GLY A 101 26.31 -19.74 -30.74
CA GLY A 101 27.12 -19.57 -29.55
C GLY A 101 27.69 -18.16 -29.34
N ARG A 102 27.30 -17.18 -30.15
CA ARG A 102 27.78 -15.79 -30.08
C ARG A 102 27.05 -15.01 -28.97
N PRO A 103 27.72 -14.12 -28.22
CA PRO A 103 27.07 -13.29 -27.21
C PRO A 103 25.97 -12.42 -27.83
N ARG A 104 24.82 -12.34 -27.14
CA ARG A 104 23.69 -11.49 -27.55
C ARG A 104 23.03 -10.88 -26.31
N ASP A 105 22.77 -9.58 -26.34
CA ASP A 105 21.99 -8.93 -25.29
C ASP A 105 20.55 -9.45 -25.30
N LEU A 106 20.08 -9.90 -24.13
CA LEU A 106 18.68 -10.26 -23.95
C LEU A 106 17.84 -8.98 -23.77
N PRO A 107 16.63 -8.92 -24.35
CA PRO A 107 15.79 -7.74 -24.25
C PRO A 107 15.32 -7.51 -22.81
N CYS A 108 15.49 -6.27 -22.33
CA CYS A 108 14.89 -5.83 -21.08
C CYS A 108 13.41 -5.51 -21.32
N TRP A 109 12.53 -6.23 -20.61
CA TRP A 109 11.10 -6.02 -20.66
C TRP A 109 10.70 -4.88 -19.71
N THR A 110 10.13 -3.83 -20.29
CA THR A 110 9.69 -2.61 -19.58
C THR A 110 8.17 -2.43 -19.59
N GLY A 111 7.42 -3.43 -20.08
CA GLY A 111 5.96 -3.45 -20.13
C GLY A 111 5.40 -3.94 -21.47
N GLY A 112 4.08 -3.96 -21.60
CA GLY A 112 3.38 -4.53 -22.76
C GLY A 112 3.24 -6.06 -22.68
N PRO A 113 3.11 -6.77 -23.83
CA PRO A 113 3.08 -8.23 -23.85
C PRO A 113 4.35 -8.80 -23.20
N ALA A 114 4.19 -9.59 -22.14
CA ALA A 114 5.32 -10.18 -21.44
C ALA A 114 5.92 -11.34 -22.25
N PRO A 115 7.25 -11.54 -22.21
CA PRO A 115 7.88 -12.74 -22.73
C PRO A 115 7.33 -13.99 -22.03
N ARG A 116 7.32 -15.14 -22.72
CA ARG A 116 6.87 -16.40 -22.13
C ARG A 116 7.72 -16.78 -20.91
N ARG A 117 9.04 -16.68 -21.02
CA ARG A 117 10.00 -17.00 -19.95
C ARG A 117 10.76 -15.75 -19.56
N LEU A 118 10.54 -15.26 -18.35
CA LEU A 118 11.07 -13.97 -17.89
C LEU A 118 12.04 -14.18 -16.72
N LEU A 119 13.26 -13.68 -16.88
CA LEU A 119 14.20 -13.52 -15.77
C LEU A 119 13.89 -12.23 -15.00
N VAL A 120 13.61 -12.34 -13.71
CA VAL A 120 13.43 -11.20 -12.82
C VAL A 120 14.65 -11.11 -11.91
N LEU A 121 15.36 -9.98 -11.95
CA LEU A 121 16.52 -9.74 -11.11
C LEU A 121 16.07 -9.05 -9.82
N CYS A 122 16.49 -9.55 -8.66
CA CYS A 122 16.38 -8.80 -7.41
C CYS A 122 17.54 -7.83 -7.32
N GLU A 123 17.25 -6.61 -6.87
CA GLU A 123 18.25 -5.59 -6.59
C GLU A 123 18.04 -4.97 -5.21
N GLN A 124 19.00 -4.14 -4.78
CA GLN A 124 19.00 -3.45 -3.49
C GLN A 124 19.09 -4.42 -2.29
N GLY A 125 18.29 -4.19 -1.24
CA GLY A 125 18.31 -4.96 -0.01
C GLY A 125 17.31 -6.11 0.01
N LEU A 126 17.36 -6.90 1.10
CA LEU A 126 16.38 -7.97 1.28
C LEU A 126 14.95 -7.45 1.47
N GLY A 127 14.80 -6.30 2.15
CA GLY A 127 13.50 -5.66 2.37
C GLY A 127 12.81 -5.31 1.04
N ASP A 128 13.58 -4.85 0.06
CA ASP A 128 13.12 -4.55 -1.29
C ASP A 128 12.65 -5.81 -2.00
N THR A 129 13.41 -6.90 -1.88
CA THR A 129 12.99 -8.20 -2.43
C THR A 129 11.65 -8.64 -1.80
N ILE A 130 11.55 -8.60 -0.47
CA ILE A 130 10.31 -8.95 0.26
C ILE A 130 9.14 -8.05 -0.14
N GLN A 131 9.36 -6.75 -0.37
CA GLN A 131 8.30 -5.85 -0.78
C GLN A 131 7.81 -6.14 -2.20
N PHE A 132 8.73 -6.28 -3.16
CA PHE A 132 8.37 -6.28 -4.58
C PHE A 132 8.07 -7.68 -5.15
N VAL A 133 8.38 -8.78 -4.45
CA VAL A 133 7.91 -10.12 -4.89
C VAL A 133 6.39 -10.25 -4.95
N ARG A 134 5.65 -9.30 -4.34
CA ARG A 134 4.19 -9.17 -4.44
C ARG A 134 3.66 -9.04 -5.86
N PHE A 135 4.50 -8.65 -6.82
CA PHE A 135 4.12 -8.48 -8.23
C PHE A 135 4.24 -9.78 -9.05
N LEU A 136 4.98 -10.76 -8.55
CA LEU A 136 5.22 -12.02 -9.24
C LEU A 136 3.94 -12.84 -9.46
N PRO A 137 2.97 -12.90 -8.51
CA PRO A 137 1.69 -13.57 -8.77
C PRO A 137 0.93 -12.98 -9.96
N ALA A 138 0.89 -11.66 -10.10
CA ALA A 138 0.22 -10.99 -11.22
C ALA A 138 0.89 -11.29 -12.57
N LEU A 139 2.22 -11.51 -12.58
CA LEU A 139 2.94 -11.99 -13.77
C LEU A 139 2.59 -13.44 -14.09
N ALA A 140 2.60 -14.31 -13.08
CA ALA A 140 2.30 -15.72 -13.25
C ALA A 140 0.86 -15.95 -13.75
N GLU A 141 -0.11 -15.16 -13.28
CA GLU A 141 -1.49 -15.16 -13.77
C GLU A 141 -1.62 -14.80 -15.25
N ARG A 142 -0.63 -14.09 -15.83
CA ARG A 142 -0.54 -13.82 -17.28
C ARG A 142 0.12 -14.96 -18.06
N GLY A 143 0.40 -16.10 -17.42
CA GLY A 143 1.03 -17.27 -18.04
C GLY A 143 2.56 -17.14 -18.22
N VAL A 144 3.20 -16.19 -17.53
CA VAL A 144 4.65 -16.00 -17.59
C VAL A 144 5.35 -17.05 -16.72
N GLU A 145 6.33 -17.75 -17.29
CA GLU A 145 7.24 -18.64 -16.58
C GLU A 145 8.37 -17.79 -15.96
N ILE A 146 8.36 -17.67 -14.63
CA ILE A 146 9.23 -16.74 -13.89
C ILE A 146 10.48 -17.47 -13.39
N THR A 147 11.66 -16.95 -13.72
CA THR A 147 12.92 -17.25 -13.03
C THR A 147 13.32 -16.03 -12.21
N LEU A 148 13.40 -16.16 -10.88
CA LEU A 148 13.78 -15.08 -9.98
C LEU A 148 15.23 -15.25 -9.52
N ALA A 149 16.09 -14.33 -9.92
CA ALA A 149 17.47 -14.23 -9.42
C ALA A 149 17.47 -13.46 -8.10
N ALA A 150 17.55 -14.18 -6.98
CA ALA A 150 17.47 -13.66 -5.62
C ALA A 150 18.66 -14.15 -4.77
N PRO A 151 19.04 -13.43 -3.70
CA PRO A 151 20.02 -13.94 -2.73
C PRO A 151 19.59 -15.31 -2.19
N ALA A 152 20.52 -16.28 -2.15
CA ALA A 152 20.23 -17.67 -1.72
C ALA A 152 19.50 -17.74 -0.37
N ARG A 153 19.91 -16.89 0.59
CA ARG A 153 19.30 -16.79 1.92
C ARG A 153 17.80 -16.44 1.93
N LEU A 154 17.23 -15.90 0.86
CA LEU A 154 15.79 -15.63 0.78
C LEU A 154 14.99 -16.76 0.13
N HIS A 155 15.65 -17.76 -0.47
CA HIS A 155 14.97 -18.76 -1.30
C HIS A 155 13.89 -19.52 -0.52
N ALA A 156 14.19 -19.96 0.71
CA ALA A 156 13.21 -20.66 1.53
C ALA A 156 11.96 -19.82 1.82
N LEU A 157 12.12 -18.53 2.16
CA LEU A 157 11.01 -17.61 2.39
C LEU A 157 10.18 -17.38 1.12
N LEU A 158 10.86 -17.17 -0.02
CA LEU A 158 10.22 -16.84 -1.30
C LEU A 158 9.39 -17.98 -1.88
N ARG A 159 9.62 -19.23 -1.47
CA ARG A 159 8.76 -20.37 -1.85
C ARG A 159 7.33 -20.25 -1.34
N SER A 160 7.08 -19.41 -0.33
CA SER A 160 5.72 -19.17 0.20
C SER A 160 4.91 -18.17 -0.64
N VAL A 161 5.54 -17.47 -1.59
CA VAL A 161 4.84 -16.54 -2.48
C VAL A 161 3.88 -17.34 -3.37
N PRO A 162 2.60 -16.91 -3.53
CA PRO A 162 1.56 -17.71 -4.17
C PRO A 162 1.66 -17.73 -5.70
N CYS A 163 2.82 -18.10 -6.25
CA CYS A 163 3.03 -18.33 -7.67
C CYS A 163 4.18 -19.31 -7.93
N ARG A 164 4.10 -20.03 -9.03
CA ARG A 164 5.19 -20.90 -9.48
C ARG A 164 6.34 -20.06 -10.01
N MET A 165 7.53 -20.24 -9.44
CA MET A 165 8.76 -19.60 -9.91
C MET A 165 9.95 -20.56 -9.76
N THR A 166 10.96 -20.37 -10.60
CA THR A 166 12.28 -20.97 -10.42
C THR A 166 13.18 -19.98 -9.70
N LEU A 167 13.76 -20.39 -8.57
CA LEU A 167 14.70 -19.57 -7.82
C LEU A 167 16.13 -19.84 -8.31
N LEU A 168 16.84 -18.75 -8.57
CA LEU A 168 18.23 -18.74 -8.97
C LEU A 168 19.01 -17.89 -7.97
N GLU A 169 20.19 -18.33 -7.56
CA GLU A 169 21.09 -17.46 -6.80
C GLU A 169 21.58 -16.32 -7.70
N ALA A 170 21.43 -15.08 -7.24
CA ALA A 170 21.77 -13.89 -8.02
C ALA A 170 23.22 -13.85 -8.53
N ALA A 171 24.15 -14.55 -7.86
CA ALA A 171 25.56 -14.67 -8.25
C ALA A 171 25.86 -15.85 -9.22
N SER A 172 24.86 -16.65 -9.60
CA SER A 172 25.06 -17.80 -10.49
C SER A 172 25.02 -17.37 -11.97
N GLY A 173 26.12 -17.60 -12.68
CA GLY A 173 26.42 -16.98 -13.97
C GLY A 173 25.73 -17.56 -15.21
N ALA A 174 24.78 -18.48 -15.10
CA ALA A 174 24.09 -19.03 -16.26
C ALA A 174 22.63 -19.37 -15.97
N VAL A 175 21.72 -18.68 -16.65
CA VAL A 175 20.29 -19.03 -16.72
C VAL A 175 20.02 -19.66 -18.08
N ARG A 176 19.32 -20.79 -18.10
CA ARG A 176 18.90 -21.42 -19.34
C ARG A 176 17.49 -20.98 -19.70
N ALA A 177 17.23 -20.84 -20.99
CA ALA A 177 15.90 -20.81 -21.57
C ALA A 177 15.01 -19.63 -21.09
N VAL A 178 15.55 -18.40 -21.09
CA VAL A 178 14.77 -17.17 -20.86
C VAL A 178 14.66 -16.34 -22.15
N ASP A 179 13.53 -15.68 -22.34
CA ASP A 179 13.19 -14.91 -23.56
C ASP A 179 13.35 -13.40 -23.37
N GLY A 180 13.46 -12.95 -22.12
CA GLY A 180 13.72 -11.57 -21.73
C GLY A 180 14.00 -11.48 -20.24
N TRP A 181 14.33 -10.28 -19.78
CA TRP A 181 14.61 -10.02 -18.38
C TRP A 181 14.04 -8.68 -17.91
N THR A 182 13.88 -8.50 -16.61
CA THR A 182 13.50 -7.22 -15.99
C THR A 182 14.02 -7.14 -14.57
N ASN A 183 14.00 -5.95 -13.98
CA ASN A 183 14.33 -5.73 -12.58
C ASN A 183 13.07 -5.83 -11.71
N LEU A 184 13.21 -6.33 -10.50
CA LEU A 184 12.08 -6.55 -9.59
C LEU A 184 11.35 -5.22 -9.27
N LEU A 185 12.08 -4.12 -9.09
CA LEU A 185 11.50 -2.81 -8.78
C LEU A 185 10.91 -2.11 -10.00
N ASP A 186 11.10 -2.62 -11.22
CA ASP A 186 10.45 -2.11 -12.44
C ASP A 186 9.07 -2.74 -12.68
N LEU A 187 8.75 -3.84 -12.00
CA LEU A 187 7.48 -4.55 -12.17
C LEU A 187 6.22 -3.69 -11.98
N PRO A 188 6.11 -2.79 -10.98
CA PRO A 188 4.92 -1.95 -10.84
C PRO A 188 4.64 -1.13 -12.10
N HIS A 189 5.69 -0.57 -12.70
CA HIS A 189 5.59 0.23 -13.93
C HIS A 189 5.34 -0.64 -15.15
N ALA A 190 6.10 -1.73 -15.32
CA ALA A 190 5.96 -2.64 -16.46
C ALA A 190 4.56 -3.26 -16.53
N LEU A 191 3.96 -3.54 -15.36
CA LEU A 191 2.61 -4.08 -15.27
C LEU A 191 1.51 -3.02 -15.35
N ARG A 192 1.87 -1.72 -15.30
CA ARG A 192 0.96 -0.56 -15.20
C ARG A 192 0.01 -0.65 -14.00
N MET A 193 0.58 -0.95 -12.83
CA MET A 193 -0.18 -1.19 -11.62
C MET A 193 0.05 -0.05 -10.62
N PRO A 194 -0.98 0.77 -10.35
CA PRO A 194 -0.88 1.77 -9.29
C PRO A 194 -0.85 1.05 -7.92
N PRO A 195 -0.45 1.75 -6.85
CA PRO A 195 -0.46 1.14 -5.52
C PRO A 195 -1.75 0.52 -5.01
N SER A 196 -2.87 1.13 -5.37
CA SER A 196 -4.21 0.59 -5.07
C SER A 196 -4.58 -0.64 -5.91
N GLY A 197 -3.88 -0.88 -7.02
CA GLY A 197 -4.14 -1.97 -7.97
C GLY A 197 -3.34 -3.23 -7.70
N TYR A 198 -2.61 -3.32 -6.58
CA TYR A 198 -1.81 -4.49 -6.23
C TYR A 198 -2.73 -5.68 -5.87
N PRO A 199 -2.79 -6.75 -6.67
CA PRO A 199 -3.66 -7.91 -6.50
C PRO A 199 -3.17 -8.82 -5.37
N ALA A 200 -2.03 -8.50 -4.76
CA ALA A 200 -1.60 -9.15 -3.55
C ALA A 200 -2.67 -8.91 -2.47
N ARG A 201 -3.43 -9.98 -2.25
CA ARG A 201 -4.11 -10.38 -1.02
C ARG A 201 -3.45 -9.72 0.20
N ARG A 202 -4.23 -9.51 1.27
CA ARG A 202 -3.75 -8.91 2.54
C ARG A 202 -2.38 -9.47 3.01
N SER A 203 -2.03 -10.69 2.63
CA SER A 203 -0.71 -11.32 2.74
C SER A 203 -0.27 -12.00 1.43
N TYR A 204 1.04 -12.06 1.19
CA TYR A 204 1.66 -12.74 0.03
C TYR A 204 2.94 -13.54 0.39
N ILE A 205 3.27 -13.61 1.67
CA ILE A 205 4.25 -14.53 2.27
C ILE A 205 3.55 -15.25 3.43
N SER A 206 3.91 -16.50 3.68
CA SER A 206 3.39 -17.29 4.80
C SER A 206 4.54 -17.81 5.66
N PRO A 207 4.37 -17.90 7.00
CA PRO A 207 5.40 -18.49 7.86
C PRO A 207 5.52 -19.99 7.60
N ASP A 208 6.70 -20.55 7.87
CA ASP A 208 6.89 -21.99 7.90
C ASP A 208 6.07 -22.60 9.06
N PRO A 209 5.19 -23.59 8.81
CA PRO A 209 4.31 -24.14 9.85
C PRO A 209 5.05 -24.79 11.03
N ALA A 210 6.19 -25.44 10.78
CA ALA A 210 6.94 -26.11 11.84
C ALA A 210 7.64 -25.09 12.74
N ARG A 211 8.23 -24.04 12.15
CA ARG A 211 8.78 -22.92 12.93
C ARG A 211 7.71 -22.16 13.68
N LEU A 212 6.55 -21.93 13.07
CA LEU A 212 5.42 -21.28 13.74
C LEU A 212 5.00 -22.03 15.00
N ALA A 213 4.86 -23.36 14.92
CA ALA A 213 4.52 -24.20 16.07
C ALA A 213 5.60 -24.12 17.17
N ALA A 214 6.88 -24.27 16.80
CA ALA A 214 7.99 -24.23 17.76
C ALA A 214 8.11 -22.87 18.47
N TRP A 215 7.93 -21.76 17.74
CA TRP A 215 7.94 -20.42 18.33
C TRP A 215 6.70 -20.12 19.16
N SER A 216 5.54 -20.65 18.78
CA SER A 216 4.32 -20.52 19.58
C SER A 216 4.50 -21.14 20.97
N GLU A 217 5.11 -22.33 21.04
CA GLU A 217 5.42 -23.00 22.30
C GLU A 217 6.44 -22.21 23.13
N ARG A 218 7.53 -21.72 22.50
CA ARG A 218 8.57 -20.94 23.20
C ARG A 218 8.09 -19.60 23.73
N LEU A 219 7.25 -18.89 22.99
CA LEU A 219 6.81 -17.55 23.37
C LEU A 219 5.68 -17.59 24.43
N GLY A 220 4.88 -18.67 24.41
CA GLY A 220 3.72 -18.85 25.26
C GLY A 220 2.62 -17.82 24.99
N GLU A 221 1.62 -17.79 25.87
CA GLU A 221 0.48 -16.88 25.76
C GLU A 221 0.79 -15.46 26.27
N GLY A 222 0.00 -14.49 25.85
CA GLY A 222 0.04 -13.11 26.34
C GLY A 222 0.17 -12.08 25.23
N ARG A 223 0.17 -10.80 25.62
CA ARG A 223 0.25 -9.67 24.69
C ARG A 223 1.70 -9.42 24.28
N LEU A 224 2.09 -10.00 23.15
CA LEU A 224 3.44 -9.91 22.61
C LEU A 224 3.53 -8.78 21.58
N VAL A 225 4.41 -7.81 21.83
CA VAL A 225 4.69 -6.70 20.91
C VAL A 225 6.15 -6.74 20.48
N GLY A 226 6.39 -6.89 19.18
CA GLY A 226 7.76 -6.93 18.65
C GLY A 226 8.35 -5.54 18.49
N ILE A 227 9.62 -5.37 18.84
CA ILE A 227 10.35 -4.10 18.70
C ILE A 227 11.66 -4.27 17.93
N GLN A 228 11.94 -3.32 17.04
CA GLN A 228 13.25 -3.17 16.38
C GLN A 228 13.52 -1.69 16.10
N TRP A 229 14.64 -1.18 16.60
CA TRP A 229 14.90 0.26 16.68
C TRP A 229 15.98 0.75 15.72
N ARG A 230 16.77 -0.14 15.10
CA ARG A 230 17.77 0.23 14.09
C ARG A 230 17.86 -0.78 12.96
N GLY A 231 18.33 -0.30 11.80
CA GLY A 231 18.63 -1.12 10.64
C GLY A 231 20.06 -1.66 10.67
N ASN A 232 20.68 -1.71 9.49
CA ASN A 232 22.09 -2.10 9.32
C ASN A 232 22.95 -0.84 9.40
N PRO A 233 23.84 -0.68 10.40
CA PRO A 233 24.68 0.50 10.54
C PRO A 233 25.59 0.77 9.33
N ALA A 234 25.91 -0.25 8.54
CA ALA A 234 26.70 -0.11 7.31
C ALA A 234 25.90 0.42 6.11
N ALA A 235 24.56 0.49 6.21
CA ALA A 235 23.72 0.99 5.13
C ALA A 235 23.74 2.54 5.08
N PRO A 236 23.83 3.16 3.89
CA PRO A 236 23.76 4.61 3.76
C PRO A 236 22.48 5.18 4.38
N GLY A 237 22.63 6.22 5.21
CA GLY A 237 21.50 6.90 5.86
C GLY A 237 20.86 6.16 7.04
N ASP A 238 21.38 5.01 7.48
CA ASP A 238 20.81 4.25 8.61
C ASP A 238 20.71 5.08 9.89
N ALA A 239 21.76 5.84 10.22
CA ALA A 239 21.78 6.70 11.41
C ALA A 239 20.61 7.70 11.46
N ALA A 240 20.13 8.19 10.31
CA ALA A 240 19.03 9.15 10.25
C ALA A 240 17.65 8.52 10.47
N ARG A 241 17.53 7.20 10.32
CA ARG A 241 16.29 6.42 10.45
C ARG A 241 16.30 5.45 11.64
N SER A 242 17.32 5.51 12.49
CA SER A 242 17.46 4.68 13.68
C SER A 242 17.06 5.43 14.95
N ALA A 243 16.32 4.77 15.81
CA ALA A 243 15.93 5.22 17.15
C ALA A 243 16.80 4.53 18.22
N ALA A 244 16.75 5.00 19.47
CA ALA A 244 17.35 4.28 20.58
C ALA A 244 16.37 3.25 21.16
N LEU A 245 16.87 2.17 21.78
CA LEU A 245 16.02 1.22 22.50
C LEU A 245 15.15 1.94 23.55
N ALA A 246 15.71 2.90 24.28
CA ALA A 246 14.99 3.69 25.28
C ALA A 246 13.78 4.46 24.73
N ASP A 247 13.76 4.79 23.43
CA ASP A 247 12.61 5.46 22.80
C ASP A 247 11.35 4.57 22.80
N PHE A 248 11.50 3.26 22.98
CA PHE A 248 10.39 2.30 23.01
C PHE A 248 9.73 2.15 24.39
N ALA A 249 10.19 2.91 25.40
CA ALA A 249 9.62 2.91 26.75
C ALA A 249 8.08 3.05 26.81
N PRO A 250 7.40 3.88 25.98
CA PRO A 250 5.94 4.01 26.03
C PRO A 250 5.17 2.70 25.79
N LEU A 251 5.77 1.71 25.12
CA LEU A 251 5.14 0.40 24.94
C LEU A 251 5.29 -0.49 26.17
N ALA A 252 6.38 -0.33 26.93
CA ALA A 252 6.65 -1.08 28.14
C ALA A 252 5.73 -0.67 29.30
N ASP A 253 5.22 0.56 29.26
CA ASP A 253 4.28 1.11 30.24
C ASP A 253 2.85 0.52 30.09
N LEU A 254 2.58 -0.21 29.00
CA LEU A 254 1.26 -0.80 28.77
C LEU A 254 1.04 -2.06 29.64
N PRO A 255 -0.10 -2.16 30.36
CA PRO A 255 -0.41 -3.33 31.18
C PRO A 255 -0.47 -4.63 30.36
N GLY A 256 0.20 -5.67 30.86
CA GLY A 256 0.20 -7.02 30.28
C GLY A 256 1.03 -7.21 29.02
N VAL A 257 1.68 -6.16 28.51
CA VAL A 257 2.56 -6.23 27.32
C VAL A 257 3.93 -6.81 27.69
N ARG A 258 4.41 -7.74 26.86
CA ARG A 258 5.80 -8.21 26.83
C ARG A 258 6.42 -7.81 25.49
N LEU A 259 7.60 -7.19 25.52
CA LEU A 259 8.28 -6.67 24.34
C LEU A 259 9.23 -7.72 23.75
N VAL A 260 8.94 -8.23 22.56
CA VAL A 260 9.79 -9.21 21.88
C VAL A 260 10.91 -8.48 21.12
N CYS A 261 12.17 -8.74 21.49
CA CYS A 261 13.32 -8.13 20.84
C CYS A 261 13.58 -8.78 19.47
N LEU A 262 13.28 -8.06 18.38
CA LEU A 262 13.54 -8.49 17.00
C LEU A 262 14.90 -8.00 16.47
N GLN A 263 15.61 -7.15 17.24
CA GLN A 263 16.92 -6.63 16.89
C GLN A 263 18.00 -7.71 17.07
N LYS A 264 18.61 -8.15 15.97
CA LYS A 264 19.59 -9.26 15.99
C LYS A 264 20.95 -8.88 16.57
N ASP A 265 21.36 -7.64 16.38
CA ASP A 265 22.64 -7.08 16.85
C ASP A 265 22.50 -6.33 18.17
N ALA A 266 21.44 -6.58 18.95
CA ALA A 266 21.28 -6.01 20.29
C ALA A 266 22.32 -6.64 21.23
N THR A 267 23.17 -5.81 21.83
CA THR A 267 24.20 -6.31 22.75
C THR A 267 23.65 -6.47 24.17
N PRO A 268 24.21 -7.38 24.99
CA PRO A 268 23.82 -7.50 26.39
C PRO A 268 23.95 -6.18 27.17
N GLU A 269 24.96 -5.36 26.87
CA GLU A 269 25.18 -4.07 27.51
C GLU A 269 24.05 -3.08 27.20
N GLU A 270 23.64 -2.99 25.93
CA GLU A 270 22.52 -2.14 25.50
C GLU A 270 21.22 -2.53 26.20
N LEU A 271 20.96 -3.84 26.28
CA LEU A 271 19.76 -4.40 26.90
C LEU A 271 19.76 -4.21 28.42
N ASN A 272 20.90 -4.43 29.07
CA ASN A 272 21.06 -4.25 30.52
C ASN A 272 20.92 -2.78 30.95
N ALA A 273 21.34 -1.84 30.10
CA ALA A 273 21.17 -0.41 30.32
C ALA A 273 19.72 0.07 30.13
N CYS A 274 18.84 -0.76 29.57
CA CYS A 274 17.45 -0.40 29.31
C CYS A 274 16.61 -0.34 30.60
N PRO A 275 15.92 0.78 30.91
CA PRO A 275 15.11 0.91 32.13
C PRO A 275 13.98 -0.12 32.25
N PHE A 276 13.50 -0.65 31.12
CA PHE A 276 12.41 -1.61 31.05
C PHE A 276 12.88 -3.00 30.59
N ARG A 277 14.16 -3.35 30.81
CA ARG A 277 14.73 -4.65 30.41
C ARG A 277 13.92 -5.86 30.87
N ASP A 278 13.29 -5.78 32.05
CA ASP A 278 12.50 -6.89 32.62
C ASP A 278 11.18 -7.13 31.85
N ARG A 279 10.81 -6.20 30.94
CA ARG A 279 9.70 -6.35 29.98
C ARG A 279 10.14 -6.90 28.64
N ILE A 280 11.45 -7.01 28.38
CA ILE A 280 11.99 -7.47 27.10
C ILE A 280 12.17 -8.99 27.13
N LEU A 281 11.57 -9.65 26.14
CA LEU A 281 11.74 -11.06 25.86
C LEU A 281 12.79 -11.24 24.75
N HIS A 282 13.84 -12.00 25.08
CA HIS A 282 14.90 -12.37 24.15
C HIS A 282 14.56 -13.64 23.38
N LEU A 283 14.82 -13.62 22.08
CA LEU A 283 14.63 -14.77 21.19
C LEU A 283 15.85 -15.72 21.18
N GLY A 284 16.89 -15.42 21.97
CA GLY A 284 18.09 -16.25 22.08
C GLY A 284 19.00 -16.22 20.84
N PRO A 285 20.17 -16.88 20.91
CA PRO A 285 21.18 -16.82 19.86
C PRO A 285 20.77 -17.55 18.57
N ASP A 286 19.83 -18.51 18.66
CA ASP A 286 19.41 -19.32 17.52
C ASP A 286 18.37 -18.62 16.61
N PHE A 287 17.87 -17.45 17.02
CA PHE A 287 16.85 -16.73 16.27
C PHE A 287 17.37 -16.28 14.89
N ASP A 288 16.83 -16.88 13.82
CA ASP A 288 17.25 -16.61 12.44
C ASP A 288 18.78 -16.77 12.23
N ALA A 289 19.43 -17.67 12.99
CA ALA A 289 20.87 -17.90 12.90
C ALA A 289 21.28 -18.80 11.71
N GLY A 290 20.31 -19.44 11.07
CA GLY A 290 20.52 -20.35 9.93
C GLY A 290 20.92 -19.65 8.62
N PRO A 291 21.24 -20.43 7.58
CA PRO A 291 21.60 -19.89 6.26
C PRO A 291 20.40 -19.22 5.55
N ASP A 292 19.18 -19.63 5.90
CA ASP A 292 17.94 -19.03 5.41
C ASP A 292 17.52 -17.87 6.31
N ALA A 293 17.41 -16.68 5.73
CA ALA A 293 17.02 -15.47 6.42
C ALA A 293 15.49 -15.40 6.60
N PHE A 294 15.08 -14.86 7.75
CA PHE A 294 13.71 -14.46 8.08
C PHE A 294 12.68 -15.57 8.27
N LEU A 295 13.09 -16.85 8.30
CA LEU A 295 12.14 -17.92 8.55
C LEU A 295 11.62 -17.90 9.99
N ASP A 296 12.50 -17.66 10.97
CA ASP A 296 12.12 -17.50 12.37
C ASP A 296 11.46 -16.14 12.59
N ALA A 297 11.98 -15.08 11.96
CA ALA A 297 11.32 -13.77 12.03
C ALA A 297 9.89 -13.82 11.50
N ALA A 298 9.61 -14.53 10.41
CA ALA A 298 8.26 -14.66 9.88
C ALA A 298 7.33 -15.39 10.86
N ALA A 299 7.80 -16.48 11.47
CA ALA A 299 7.06 -17.22 12.50
C ALA A 299 6.76 -16.35 13.73
N VAL A 300 7.79 -15.67 14.26
CA VAL A 300 7.64 -14.78 15.43
C VAL A 300 6.68 -13.64 15.11
N LEU A 301 6.88 -12.91 14.00
CA LEU A 301 6.00 -11.81 13.59
C LEU A 301 4.53 -12.22 13.45
N PHE A 302 4.28 -13.46 13.01
CA PHE A 302 2.93 -13.99 12.88
C PHE A 302 2.22 -14.14 14.23
N LEU A 303 2.97 -14.44 15.28
CA LEU A 303 2.47 -14.65 16.66
C LEU A 303 2.30 -13.34 17.45
N LEU A 304 2.87 -12.23 16.97
CA LEU A 304 2.74 -10.95 17.66
C LEU A 304 1.33 -10.35 17.48
N GLU A 305 0.87 -9.65 18.51
CA GLU A 305 -0.29 -8.75 18.44
C GLU A 305 0.03 -7.59 17.49
N ARG A 306 1.24 -7.04 17.62
CA ARG A 306 1.74 -5.96 16.78
C ARG A 306 3.27 -5.91 16.74
N THR A 307 3.81 -5.37 15.65
CA THR A 307 5.23 -4.99 15.55
C THR A 307 5.38 -3.48 15.51
N VAL A 308 6.22 -2.90 16.35
CA VAL A 308 6.61 -1.48 16.29
C VAL A 308 8.06 -1.41 15.87
N THR A 309 8.34 -0.84 14.70
CA THR A 309 9.69 -0.87 14.12
C THR A 309 10.02 0.38 13.33
N VAL A 310 11.31 0.66 13.16
CA VAL A 310 11.78 1.66 12.18
C VAL A 310 11.82 1.06 10.77
N ASP A 311 12.22 1.84 9.77
CA ASP A 311 12.18 1.47 8.36
C ASP A 311 13.20 0.36 8.01
N THR A 312 12.92 -0.91 8.31
CA THR A 312 13.81 -2.06 8.08
C THR A 312 13.14 -3.17 7.26
N ALA A 313 13.87 -4.24 6.93
CA ALA A 313 13.28 -5.43 6.31
C ALA A 313 12.14 -6.07 7.15
N VAL A 314 12.10 -5.85 8.47
CA VAL A 314 11.06 -6.39 9.35
C VAL A 314 9.70 -5.77 9.07
N VAL A 315 9.61 -4.47 8.76
CA VAL A 315 8.32 -3.86 8.41
C VAL A 315 7.76 -4.42 7.10
N HIS A 316 8.64 -4.67 6.14
CA HIS A 316 8.27 -5.28 4.87
C HIS A 316 7.80 -6.72 5.06
N LEU A 317 8.47 -7.49 5.94
CA LEU A 317 8.08 -8.85 6.27
C LEU A 317 6.73 -8.90 7.00
N ALA A 318 6.52 -8.04 8.00
CA ALA A 318 5.24 -7.93 8.71
C ALA A 318 4.10 -7.57 7.74
N GLY A 319 4.32 -6.59 6.86
CA GLY A 319 3.38 -6.22 5.80
C GLY A 319 3.12 -7.34 4.79
N ALA A 320 4.14 -8.10 4.41
CA ALA A 320 4.01 -9.25 3.51
C ALA A 320 3.22 -10.42 4.13
N LEU A 321 3.32 -10.60 5.44
CA LEU A 321 2.53 -11.57 6.22
C LEU A 321 1.10 -11.07 6.51
N GLY A 322 0.78 -9.80 6.20
CA GLY A 322 -0.49 -9.18 6.55
C GLY A 322 -0.68 -8.95 8.05
N ARG A 323 0.42 -8.89 8.82
CA ARG A 323 0.38 -8.69 10.27
C ARG A 323 0.37 -7.21 10.63
N PRO A 324 -0.32 -6.81 11.72
CA PRO A 324 -0.33 -5.43 12.19
C PRO A 324 1.07 -4.92 12.52
N ALA A 325 1.45 -3.76 11.98
CA ALA A 325 2.69 -3.09 12.39
C ALA A 325 2.57 -1.56 12.40
N ASP A 326 3.29 -0.93 13.31
CA ASP A 326 3.51 0.51 13.37
C ASP A 326 4.94 0.82 12.91
N LEU A 327 5.05 1.53 11.80
CA LEU A 327 6.30 1.97 11.22
C LEU A 327 6.65 3.35 11.73
N VAL A 328 7.63 3.44 12.62
CA VAL A 328 8.13 4.68 13.18
C VAL A 328 9.11 5.31 12.19
N LEU A 329 8.80 6.52 11.71
CA LEU A 329 9.55 7.17 10.63
C LEU A 329 10.19 8.48 11.08
N ALA A 330 11.37 8.76 10.53
CA ALA A 330 11.94 10.10 10.51
C ALA A 330 11.03 11.05 9.69
N PRO A 331 11.13 12.38 9.91
CA PRO A 331 10.34 13.35 9.15
C PRO A 331 10.54 13.18 7.64
N GLU A 332 11.79 13.13 7.20
CA GLU A 332 12.19 12.77 5.85
C GLU A 332 12.44 11.27 5.77
N ALA A 333 11.50 10.52 5.19
CA ALA A 333 11.63 9.07 5.01
C ALA A 333 11.79 8.71 3.52
N ASP A 334 12.05 7.42 3.28
CA ASP A 334 12.14 6.87 1.93
C ASP A 334 10.85 7.15 1.12
N TRP A 335 11.02 7.28 -0.20
CA TRP A 335 9.96 7.62 -1.14
C TRP A 335 8.78 6.64 -1.09
N ARG A 336 9.01 5.38 -0.67
CA ARG A 336 7.96 4.37 -0.49
C ARG A 336 6.88 4.84 0.48
N TRP A 337 7.25 5.59 1.50
CA TRP A 337 6.33 6.00 2.56
C TRP A 337 5.59 7.31 2.25
N LEU A 338 5.87 7.89 1.08
CA LEU A 338 5.31 9.16 0.61
C LEU A 338 5.46 10.25 1.69
N ASP A 339 4.66 11.30 1.57
CA ASP A 339 4.49 12.30 2.62
C ASP A 339 3.14 12.13 3.33
N ARG A 340 2.85 10.88 3.70
CA ARG A 340 1.66 10.48 4.46
C ARG A 340 2.01 10.36 5.94
N GLN A 341 1.01 10.62 6.78
CA GLN A 341 1.17 10.64 8.24
C GLN A 341 0.88 9.28 8.87
N GLU A 342 -0.16 8.59 8.42
CA GLU A 342 -0.70 7.40 9.11
C GLU A 342 -0.86 6.17 8.21
N GLU A 343 -1.12 6.34 6.92
CA GLU A 343 -1.39 5.24 6.01
C GLU A 343 -0.29 5.07 4.97
N THR A 344 0.02 3.81 4.65
CA THR A 344 0.91 3.45 3.55
C THR A 344 0.11 2.86 2.39
N VAL A 345 0.54 3.18 1.17
CA VAL A 345 -0.04 2.61 -0.04
C VAL A 345 0.37 1.15 -0.28
N TRP A 346 1.36 0.66 0.46
CA TRP A 346 1.93 -0.68 0.25
C TRP A 346 1.27 -1.75 1.10
N TYR A 347 1.01 -1.47 2.37
CA TYR A 347 0.63 -2.48 3.35
C TYR A 347 -0.60 -2.06 4.15
N PRO A 348 -1.79 -2.61 3.87
CA PRO A 348 -3.01 -2.26 4.61
C PRO A 348 -2.93 -2.53 6.11
N SER A 349 -2.09 -3.50 6.53
CA SER A 349 -1.84 -3.87 7.91
C SER A 349 -0.82 -2.97 8.62
N VAL A 350 -0.16 -2.06 7.91
CA VAL A 350 0.86 -1.17 8.48
C VAL A 350 0.29 0.22 8.68
N ARG A 351 0.64 0.85 9.80
CA ARG A 351 0.38 2.26 10.10
C ARG A 351 1.69 3.02 10.21
N LEU A 352 1.74 4.20 9.63
CA LEU A 352 2.88 5.10 9.71
C LEU A 352 2.79 5.92 11.01
N ARG A 353 3.92 6.05 11.71
CA ARG A 353 4.11 6.92 12.86
C ARG A 353 5.25 7.86 12.55
N ARG A 354 4.98 8.80 11.65
CA ARG A 354 5.98 9.79 11.23
C ARG A 354 6.24 10.79 12.34
N ARG A 355 7.51 11.03 12.64
CA ARG A 355 7.96 12.10 13.53
C ARG A 355 7.76 13.45 12.87
N ARG A 356 7.36 14.44 13.66
CA ARG A 356 7.45 15.84 13.27
C ARG A 356 8.90 16.32 13.40
N VAL A 357 9.24 17.38 12.68
CA VAL A 357 10.58 18.00 12.81
C VAL A 357 10.77 18.45 14.27
N GLY A 358 11.90 18.06 14.87
CA GLY A 358 12.23 18.35 16.27
C GLY A 358 11.58 17.41 17.31
N GLU A 359 10.68 16.52 16.90
CA GLU A 359 10.03 15.58 17.81
C GLU A 359 10.94 14.37 18.12
N PRO A 360 11.07 13.91 19.38
CA PRO A 360 11.83 12.70 19.71
C PRO A 360 11.18 11.44 19.12
N TRP A 361 11.95 10.36 18.96
CA TRP A 361 11.41 9.08 18.48
C TRP A 361 10.36 8.51 19.42
N SER A 362 10.56 8.65 20.73
CA SER A 362 9.62 8.23 21.77
C SER A 362 8.21 8.78 21.60
N ALA A 363 8.04 10.00 21.09
CA ALA A 363 6.70 10.56 20.87
C ALA A 363 5.96 9.90 19.70
N ALA A 364 6.69 9.43 18.67
CA ALA A 364 6.12 8.64 17.60
C ALA A 364 5.78 7.21 18.07
N VAL A 365 6.62 6.62 18.92
CA VAL A 365 6.31 5.33 19.57
C VAL A 365 5.11 5.46 20.52
N ALA A 366 4.97 6.57 21.25
CA ALA A 366 3.83 6.83 22.11
C ALA A 366 2.51 6.87 21.32
N ARG A 367 2.52 7.30 20.05
CA ARG A 367 1.34 7.19 19.18
C ARG A 367 0.96 5.73 18.91
N ALA A 368 1.93 4.87 18.62
CA ALA A 368 1.69 3.43 18.48
C ALA A 368 1.17 2.81 19.80
N ALA A 369 1.76 3.19 20.93
CA ALA A 369 1.36 2.70 22.25
C ALA A 369 -0.09 3.08 22.61
N ARG A 370 -0.52 4.31 22.30
CA ARG A 370 -1.91 4.73 22.51
C ARG A 370 -2.91 3.87 21.73
N ASP A 371 -2.61 3.57 20.48
CA ASP A 371 -3.48 2.75 19.63
C ASP A 371 -3.51 1.29 20.09
N LEU A 372 -2.43 0.79 20.71
CA LEU A 372 -2.36 -0.55 21.30
C LEU A 372 -3.00 -0.63 22.70
N GLY A 373 -3.05 0.49 23.42
CA GLY A 373 -3.69 0.63 24.73
C GLY A 373 -5.20 0.93 24.66
N ALA A 374 -5.70 1.37 23.51
CA ALA A 374 -7.13 1.50 23.27
C ALA A 374 -7.80 0.11 23.24
N PRO A 375 -9.02 -0.07 23.81
CA PRO A 375 -9.78 -1.29 23.64
C PRO A 375 -9.88 -1.62 22.15
N ASP A 376 -9.57 -2.87 21.79
CA ASP A 376 -9.52 -3.31 20.40
C ASP A 376 -10.91 -3.25 19.75
N LEU A 377 -11.22 -2.12 19.11
CA LEU A 377 -12.40 -1.96 18.26
C LEU A 377 -12.17 -2.49 16.83
N ALA A 378 -10.94 -2.90 16.48
CA ALA A 378 -10.54 -3.27 15.13
C ALA A 378 -10.48 -4.80 14.92
N GLY A 379 -10.20 -5.58 15.96
CA GLY A 379 -10.19 -7.05 15.94
C GLY A 379 -11.57 -7.68 15.73
N ALA A 380 -12.65 -6.93 15.90
CA ALA A 380 -14.03 -7.42 15.74
C ALA A 380 -14.51 -7.55 14.28
N VAL A 381 -13.71 -7.19 13.27
CA VAL A 381 -14.21 -7.13 11.87
C VAL A 381 -13.84 -8.37 11.03
N ALA A 382 -13.11 -9.34 11.60
CA ALA A 382 -12.70 -10.53 10.83
C ALA A 382 -13.67 -11.72 10.90
N GLU A 383 -14.66 -11.72 11.81
CA GLU A 383 -15.64 -12.82 11.93
C GLU A 383 -16.95 -12.38 12.60
N SER A 384 -17.25 -11.08 12.64
CA SER A 384 -18.55 -10.63 13.17
C SER A 384 -19.64 -10.86 12.13
N ALA A 385 -20.79 -11.36 12.60
CA ALA A 385 -22.04 -11.29 11.87
C ALA A 385 -22.20 -9.86 11.31
N PRO A 386 -22.71 -9.69 10.08
CA PRO A 386 -22.90 -8.38 9.49
C PRO A 386 -23.64 -7.48 10.50
N PRO A 387 -23.23 -6.22 10.66
CA PRO A 387 -23.84 -5.34 11.65
C PRO A 387 -25.34 -5.26 11.38
N LEU A 388 -26.14 -5.59 12.40
CA LEU A 388 -27.59 -5.42 12.36
C LEU A 388 -27.88 -3.93 12.53
N ALA A 389 -28.17 -3.26 11.42
CA ALA A 389 -28.58 -1.87 11.41
C ALA A 389 -30.11 -1.80 11.21
N PRO A 390 -30.86 -1.17 12.15
CA PRO A 390 -32.24 -0.82 11.91
C PRO A 390 -32.37 0.02 10.63
N THR A 391 -33.30 -0.33 9.76
CA THR A 391 -33.56 0.37 8.52
C THR A 391 -35.06 0.48 8.27
N SER A 392 -35.46 1.40 7.40
CA SER A 392 -36.86 1.56 7.02
C SER A 392 -37.30 0.44 6.07
N VAL A 393 -38.60 0.11 6.05
CA VAL A 393 -39.13 -0.91 5.12
C VAL A 393 -38.89 -0.49 3.66
N GLY A 394 -39.05 0.80 3.36
CA GLY A 394 -38.78 1.40 2.06
C GLY A 394 -37.32 1.26 1.63
N ASP A 395 -36.35 1.39 2.54
CA ASP A 395 -34.93 1.16 2.24
C ASP A 395 -34.63 -0.31 1.94
N LEU A 396 -35.22 -1.23 2.70
CA LEU A 396 -35.06 -2.66 2.48
C LEU A 396 -35.55 -3.06 1.08
N VAL A 397 -36.77 -2.63 0.74
CA VAL A 397 -37.40 -2.88 -0.57
C VAL A 397 -36.62 -2.22 -1.71
N ASP A 398 -36.14 -0.99 -1.51
CA ASP A 398 -35.31 -0.29 -2.47
C ASP A 398 -34.00 -1.03 -2.77
N ARG A 399 -33.29 -1.47 -1.72
CA ARG A 399 -32.07 -2.28 -1.89
C ARG A 399 -32.34 -3.59 -2.63
N LEU A 400 -33.43 -4.28 -2.31
CA LEU A 400 -33.84 -5.49 -3.02
C LEU A 400 -34.06 -5.22 -4.52
N SER A 401 -34.74 -4.12 -4.87
CA SER A 401 -34.98 -3.75 -6.27
C SER A 401 -33.68 -3.47 -7.04
N ILE A 402 -32.70 -2.83 -6.39
CA ILE A 402 -31.37 -2.56 -6.98
C ILE A 402 -30.60 -3.86 -7.17
N LEU A 403 -30.61 -4.75 -6.18
CA LEU A 403 -29.91 -6.03 -6.25
C LEU A 403 -30.51 -6.94 -7.33
N ALA A 404 -31.84 -6.91 -7.53
CA ALA A 404 -32.50 -7.59 -8.64
C ALA A 404 -32.02 -7.09 -10.01
N LEU A 405 -31.87 -5.77 -10.17
CA LEU A 405 -31.29 -5.17 -11.39
C LEU A 405 -29.82 -5.52 -11.58
N LYS A 406 -29.01 -5.48 -10.51
CA LYS A 406 -27.59 -5.88 -10.57
C LYS A 406 -27.43 -7.35 -10.97
N ALA A 407 -28.27 -8.24 -10.44
CA ALA A 407 -28.22 -9.66 -10.75
C ALA A 407 -28.42 -9.94 -12.26
N THR A 408 -29.27 -9.16 -12.92
CA THR A 408 -29.57 -9.31 -14.36
C THR A 408 -28.58 -8.58 -15.27
N ARG A 409 -28.11 -7.39 -14.87
CA ARG A 409 -27.26 -6.53 -15.72
C ARG A 409 -25.75 -6.78 -15.57
N MET A 410 -25.30 -7.42 -14.47
CA MET A 410 -23.87 -7.67 -14.24
C MET A 410 -23.29 -8.83 -15.08
N ARG A 411 -22.17 -8.57 -15.74
CA ARG A 411 -21.47 -9.57 -16.59
C ARG A 411 -20.56 -10.53 -15.82
N SER A 412 -19.94 -10.08 -14.72
CA SER A 412 -18.96 -10.86 -13.95
C SER A 412 -19.63 -11.94 -13.09
N PRO A 413 -19.27 -13.23 -13.23
CA PRO A 413 -19.80 -14.31 -12.40
C PRO A 413 -19.55 -14.13 -10.90
N ALA A 414 -18.35 -13.70 -10.51
CA ALA A 414 -18.00 -13.44 -9.11
C ALA A 414 -18.84 -12.31 -8.51
N LYS A 415 -19.06 -11.22 -9.26
CA LYS A 415 -19.92 -10.10 -8.82
C LYS A 415 -21.38 -10.51 -8.69
N ARG A 416 -21.88 -11.35 -9.61
CA ARG A 416 -23.24 -11.92 -9.51
C ARG A 416 -23.40 -12.81 -8.29
N ALA A 417 -22.42 -13.65 -7.97
CA ALA A 417 -22.44 -14.48 -6.77
C ALA A 417 -22.53 -13.64 -5.49
N ASN A 418 -21.77 -12.54 -5.40
CA ASN A 418 -21.84 -11.62 -4.27
C ASN A 418 -23.21 -10.95 -4.13
N VAL A 419 -23.77 -10.44 -5.25
CA VAL A 419 -25.11 -9.82 -5.28
C VAL A 419 -26.20 -10.83 -4.88
N ALA A 420 -26.08 -12.08 -5.31
CA ALA A 420 -27.03 -13.13 -4.95
C ALA A 420 -27.00 -13.43 -3.44
N ALA A 421 -25.81 -13.48 -2.83
CA ALA A 421 -25.67 -13.69 -1.39
C ALA A 421 -26.30 -12.54 -0.58
N GLU A 422 -26.02 -11.29 -0.97
CA GLU A 422 -26.61 -10.11 -0.33
C GLU A 422 -28.14 -10.08 -0.48
N ARG A 423 -28.63 -10.37 -1.69
CA ARG A 423 -30.07 -10.42 -1.99
C ARG A 423 -30.79 -11.48 -1.16
N ALA A 424 -30.24 -12.69 -1.07
CA ALA A 424 -30.85 -13.77 -0.28
C ALA A 424 -31.01 -13.39 1.20
N ALA A 425 -30.03 -12.68 1.77
CA ALA A 425 -30.11 -12.20 3.15
C ALA A 425 -31.22 -11.15 3.35
N LEU A 426 -31.40 -10.23 2.39
CA LEU A 426 -32.45 -9.21 2.45
C LEU A 426 -33.85 -9.78 2.13
N GLU A 427 -33.95 -10.79 1.27
CA GLU A 427 -35.22 -11.48 0.99
C GLU A 427 -35.75 -12.20 2.23
N ALA A 428 -34.86 -12.81 3.02
CA ALA A 428 -35.22 -13.38 4.31
C ALA A 428 -35.77 -12.31 5.29
N ALA A 429 -35.18 -11.11 5.30
CA ALA A 429 -35.66 -10.00 6.11
C ALA A 429 -37.00 -9.42 5.59
N ARG A 430 -37.22 -9.39 4.28
CA ARG A 430 -38.50 -8.95 3.69
C ARG A 430 -39.63 -9.95 3.96
N ALA A 431 -39.32 -11.24 3.99
CA ALA A 431 -40.28 -12.30 4.30
C ALA A 431 -40.77 -12.23 5.76
N SER A 432 -39.92 -11.83 6.70
CA SER A 432 -40.31 -11.72 8.12
C SER A 432 -41.25 -10.53 8.42
N LEU A 433 -41.34 -9.54 7.53
CA LEU A 433 -42.25 -8.39 7.68
C LEU A 433 -43.71 -8.71 7.33
N ALA A 434 -43.98 -9.87 6.70
CA ALA A 434 -45.33 -10.32 6.33
C ALA A 434 -46.17 -9.24 5.59
N LEU A 435 -45.54 -8.43 4.72
CA LEU A 435 -46.26 -7.41 3.94
C LEU A 435 -47.16 -8.10 2.91
N ASN A 436 -48.36 -7.56 2.70
CA ASN A 436 -49.32 -8.07 1.72
C ASN A 436 -48.86 -7.78 0.29
N ASP A 437 -48.49 -8.82 -0.47
CA ASP A 437 -47.96 -8.64 -1.83
C ASP A 437 -48.94 -7.91 -2.76
N ALA A 438 -50.26 -8.04 -2.58
CA ALA A 438 -51.23 -7.31 -3.40
C ALA A 438 -51.14 -5.78 -3.23
N ASP A 439 -50.79 -5.31 -2.03
CA ASP A 439 -50.73 -3.88 -1.71
C ASP A 439 -49.35 -3.27 -2.03
N PHE A 440 -48.29 -4.09 -1.99
CA PHE A 440 -46.91 -3.64 -2.15
C PHE A 440 -46.34 -3.91 -3.54
N ALA A 441 -46.75 -4.96 -4.25
CA ALA A 441 -46.21 -5.31 -5.57
C ALA A 441 -46.22 -4.12 -6.57
N PRO A 442 -47.28 -3.29 -6.67
CA PRO A 442 -47.25 -2.12 -7.56
C PRO A 442 -46.18 -1.08 -7.18
N LEU A 443 -45.91 -0.90 -5.88
CA LEU A 443 -44.88 0.02 -5.39
C LEU A 443 -43.47 -0.55 -5.60
N GLU A 444 -43.29 -1.85 -5.39
CA GLU A 444 -42.02 -2.55 -5.64
C GLU A 444 -41.67 -2.52 -7.13
N GLU A 445 -42.64 -2.76 -8.01
CA GLU A 445 -42.47 -2.67 -9.47
C GLU A 445 -42.13 -1.24 -9.92
N ALA A 446 -42.85 -0.24 -9.39
CA ALA A 446 -42.56 1.16 -9.67
C ALA A 446 -41.15 1.56 -9.22
N LEU A 447 -40.71 1.08 -8.06
CA LEU A 447 -39.37 1.33 -7.53
C LEU A 447 -38.29 0.67 -8.37
N GLN A 448 -38.52 -0.56 -8.83
CA GLN A 448 -37.64 -1.26 -9.76
C GLN A 448 -37.53 -0.50 -11.10
N GLN A 449 -38.64 0.02 -11.63
CA GLN A 449 -38.63 0.81 -12.87
C GLN A 449 -37.85 2.12 -12.72
N VAL A 450 -38.01 2.81 -11.58
CA VAL A 450 -37.26 4.03 -11.26
C VAL A 450 -35.76 3.74 -11.14
N ASN A 451 -35.37 2.66 -10.45
CA ASN A 451 -33.98 2.25 -10.34
C ASN A 451 -33.37 1.80 -11.69
N ALA A 452 -34.16 1.17 -12.56
CA ALA A 452 -33.73 0.85 -13.92
C ALA A 452 -33.48 2.12 -14.75
N THR A 453 -34.38 3.10 -14.66
CA THR A 453 -34.23 4.41 -15.31
C THR A 453 -32.99 5.13 -14.81
N LEU A 454 -32.75 5.14 -13.51
CA LEU A 454 -31.56 5.77 -12.92
C LEU A 454 -30.27 5.10 -13.40
N TRP A 455 -30.25 3.77 -13.49
CA TRP A 455 -29.12 3.03 -14.05
C TRP A 455 -28.84 3.45 -15.50
N ASP A 456 -29.88 3.54 -16.34
CA ASP A 456 -29.73 3.91 -17.75
C ASP A 456 -29.24 5.36 -17.90
N VAL A 457 -29.72 6.28 -17.05
CA VAL A 457 -29.23 7.67 -16.98
C VAL A 457 -27.75 7.71 -16.59
N GLU A 458 -27.33 6.95 -15.58
CA GLU A 458 -25.92 6.91 -15.16
C GLU A 458 -25.00 6.31 -16.23
N ASP A 459 -25.43 5.25 -16.91
CA ASP A 459 -24.65 4.65 -18.00
C ASP A 459 -24.53 5.62 -19.19
N ALA A 460 -25.58 6.37 -19.51
CA ALA A 460 -25.53 7.41 -20.52
C ALA A 460 -24.60 8.57 -20.13
N LEU A 461 -24.60 8.99 -18.85
CA LEU A 461 -23.66 9.99 -18.33
C LEU A 461 -22.21 9.51 -18.44
N ARG A 462 -21.91 8.27 -18.04
CA ARG A 462 -20.57 7.67 -18.21
C ARG A 462 -20.14 7.64 -19.67
N ALA A 463 -21.07 7.39 -20.60
CA ALA A 463 -20.79 7.40 -22.02
C ALA A 463 -20.48 8.82 -22.55
N CYS A 464 -21.20 9.84 -22.07
CA CYS A 464 -20.88 11.25 -22.36
C CYS A 464 -19.49 11.64 -21.83
N GLU A 465 -19.18 11.30 -20.57
CA GLU A 465 -17.85 11.55 -19.96
C GLU A 465 -16.73 10.86 -20.75
N ALA A 466 -16.91 9.60 -21.14
CA ALA A 466 -15.93 8.85 -21.92
C ALA A 466 -15.64 9.50 -23.30
N ARG A 467 -16.60 10.25 -23.85
CA ARG A 467 -16.44 11.02 -25.09
C ARG A 467 -15.98 12.46 -24.85
N GLY A 468 -15.91 12.92 -23.60
CA GLY A 468 -15.66 14.32 -23.24
C GLY A 468 -16.79 15.28 -23.68
N ASP A 469 -18.01 14.76 -23.87
CA ASP A 469 -19.18 15.52 -24.35
C ASP A 469 -20.04 15.99 -23.18
N PHE A 470 -19.93 17.29 -22.87
CA PHE A 470 -20.67 17.96 -21.80
C PHE A 470 -21.76 18.89 -22.34
N GLY A 471 -22.30 18.58 -23.53
CA GLY A 471 -23.32 19.37 -24.19
C GLY A 471 -24.73 19.27 -23.58
N PRO A 472 -25.77 19.67 -24.33
CA PRO A 472 -27.16 19.69 -23.85
C PRO A 472 -27.66 18.34 -23.34
N GLU A 473 -27.22 17.23 -23.94
CA GLU A 473 -27.61 15.89 -23.53
C GLU A 473 -27.05 15.51 -22.16
N PHE A 474 -25.78 15.84 -21.89
CA PHE A 474 -25.18 15.65 -20.57
C PHE A 474 -25.93 16.45 -19.50
N VAL A 475 -26.24 17.72 -19.77
CA VAL A 475 -27.02 18.58 -18.85
C VAL A 475 -28.42 18.00 -18.60
N ARG A 476 -29.08 17.50 -19.65
CA ARG A 476 -30.40 16.86 -19.54
C ARG A 476 -30.33 15.61 -18.66
N LEU A 477 -29.37 14.72 -18.89
CA LEU A 477 -29.16 13.50 -18.11
C LEU A 477 -28.80 13.82 -16.65
N ALA A 478 -27.91 14.78 -16.41
CA ALA A 478 -27.54 15.21 -15.06
C ALA A 478 -28.75 15.74 -14.27
N ARG A 479 -29.66 16.47 -14.93
CA ARG A 479 -30.92 16.91 -14.32
C ARG A 479 -31.87 15.75 -14.03
N MET A 480 -31.92 14.74 -14.89
CA MET A 480 -32.74 13.55 -14.65
C MET A 480 -32.31 12.78 -13.41
N VAL A 481 -31.05 12.85 -12.96
CA VAL A 481 -30.58 12.15 -11.75
C VAL A 481 -31.37 12.59 -10.51
N TYR A 482 -31.46 13.89 -10.23
CA TYR A 482 -32.17 14.35 -9.03
C TYR A 482 -33.68 14.14 -9.15
N VAL A 483 -34.27 14.38 -10.33
CA VAL A 483 -35.71 14.12 -10.58
C VAL A 483 -36.05 12.65 -10.35
N THR A 484 -35.22 11.73 -10.83
CA THR A 484 -35.43 10.28 -10.67
C THR A 484 -35.21 9.87 -9.22
N ASN A 485 -34.22 10.45 -8.53
CA ASN A 485 -33.98 10.22 -7.11
C ASN A 485 -35.08 10.77 -6.19
N ASP A 486 -35.77 11.83 -6.59
CA ASP A 486 -36.93 12.36 -5.85
C ASP A 486 -38.14 11.44 -6.00
N ARG A 487 -38.40 10.94 -7.20
CA ARG A 487 -39.43 9.92 -7.42
C ARG A 487 -39.14 8.63 -6.63
N ARG A 488 -37.86 8.20 -6.61
CA ARG A 488 -37.41 7.04 -5.80
C ARG A 488 -37.67 7.27 -4.31
N ALA A 489 -37.34 8.46 -3.80
CA ALA A 489 -37.58 8.81 -2.39
C ALA A 489 -39.07 8.86 -2.04
N ALA A 490 -39.91 9.41 -2.93
CA ALA A 490 -41.36 9.43 -2.74
C ALA A 490 -41.96 8.01 -2.64
N LEU A 491 -41.52 7.09 -3.51
CA LEU A 491 -41.94 5.68 -3.47
C LEU A 491 -41.50 4.99 -2.17
N LYS A 492 -40.25 5.20 -1.74
CA LYS A 492 -39.75 4.66 -0.46
C LYS A 492 -40.56 5.18 0.72
N ARG A 493 -40.92 6.47 0.73
CA ARG A 493 -41.77 7.07 1.75
C ARG A 493 -43.17 6.43 1.76
N GLU A 494 -43.78 6.24 0.59
CA GLU A 494 -45.09 5.59 0.49
C GLU A 494 -45.05 4.15 1.03
N ILE A 495 -44.02 3.38 0.69
CA ILE A 495 -43.81 2.03 1.23
C ILE A 495 -43.69 2.08 2.76
N ASN A 496 -42.91 3.02 3.30
CA ASN A 496 -42.75 3.20 4.74
C ASN A 496 -44.08 3.48 5.44
N LEU A 497 -44.89 4.38 4.89
CA LEU A 497 -46.19 4.76 5.46
C LEU A 497 -47.17 3.58 5.45
N ARG A 498 -47.27 2.85 4.32
CA ARG A 498 -48.17 1.69 4.22
C ARG A 498 -47.75 0.51 5.08
N ALA A 499 -46.44 0.29 5.24
CA ALA A 499 -45.91 -0.79 6.05
C ALA A 499 -45.93 -0.49 7.56
N GLY A 500 -46.31 0.73 7.97
CA GLY A 500 -46.19 1.15 9.36
C GLY A 500 -44.73 1.16 9.84
N SER A 501 -43.79 1.48 8.95
CA SER A 501 -42.35 1.45 9.24
C SER A 501 -42.02 2.38 10.40
N ALA A 502 -41.35 1.85 11.43
CA ALA A 502 -40.91 2.62 12.59
C ALA A 502 -39.86 3.70 12.25
N LEU A 503 -39.15 3.51 11.12
CA LEU A 503 -38.18 4.45 10.59
C LEU A 503 -38.68 4.97 9.24
N VAL A 504 -38.49 6.26 9.00
CA VAL A 504 -38.80 6.92 7.72
C VAL A 504 -37.62 7.83 7.38
N GLU A 505 -37.06 7.67 6.18
CA GLU A 505 -36.05 8.59 5.67
C GLU A 505 -36.72 9.93 5.32
N GLU A 506 -36.21 11.02 5.90
CA GLU A 506 -36.65 12.39 5.61
C GLU A 506 -35.60 13.09 4.72
N LYS A 507 -36.04 13.63 3.58
CA LYS A 507 -35.19 14.48 2.74
C LYS A 507 -35.39 15.94 3.09
N SER A 508 -34.29 16.67 3.25
CA SER A 508 -34.31 18.12 3.31
C SER A 508 -34.27 18.67 1.89
N TYR A 509 -35.32 19.38 1.49
CA TYR A 509 -35.34 20.19 0.29
C TYR A 509 -35.17 21.65 0.72
N GLY A 510 -34.00 22.21 0.46
CA GLY A 510 -33.67 23.63 0.66
C GLY A 510 -33.75 24.40 -0.64
#